data_AF-A0AAU2T8Z2-F1
#
_entry.id   AF-A0AAU2T8Z2-F1
#
_cell.length_a   1.000
_cell.length_b   1.000
_cell.length_c   1.000
_cell.angle_alpha   90.00
_cell.angle_beta   90.00
_cell.angle_gamma   90.00
#
_symmetry.space_group_name_H-M   'P 1'
#
loop_
_entity.id
_entity.type
_entity.pdbx_description
1 polymer ?
#
loop_
_entity_poly.entity_id
_entity_poly.type
_entity_poly.pdbx_seq_one_letter_code
_entity_poly.pdbx_strand_id
1 'polypeptide(L)' 'MSPNSVPSGSVRSAAELNERIRALWLRAGGSLSAQERAEYELLVVEWAIAIRGEVVKAA' A
#
# COMPACT_ATOMS: atom_id res chain seq x y z
N MET A 1 -21.43 -10.42 -14.53
CA MET A 1 -20.85 -9.99 -13.25
C MET A 1 -19.53 -10.73 -13.10
N SER A 2 -18.40 -10.10 -13.42
CA SER A 2 -17.09 -10.70 -13.21
C SER A 2 -16.69 -10.51 -11.74
N PRO A 3 -16.24 -11.55 -11.03
CA PRO A 3 -15.68 -11.35 -9.71
C PRO A 3 -14.39 -10.54 -9.90
N ASN A 4 -14.32 -9.37 -9.24
CA ASN A 4 -13.06 -8.69 -9.07
C ASN A 4 -12.17 -9.63 -8.26
N SER A 5 -11.35 -10.41 -8.96
CA SER A 5 -10.25 -11.15 -8.38
C SER A 5 -9.30 -10.11 -7.79
N VAL A 6 -9.51 -9.76 -6.52
CA VAL A 6 -8.44 -9.20 -5.71
C VAL A 6 -7.31 -10.23 -5.80
N PRO A 7 -6.16 -9.92 -6.42
CA PRO A 7 -5.05 -10.84 -6.40
C PRO A 7 -4.73 -10.99 -4.91
N SER A 8 -4.87 -12.20 -4.38
CA SER A 8 -4.24 -12.57 -3.12
C SER A 8 -2.74 -12.62 -3.40
N GLY A 9 -2.14 -11.43 -3.53
CA GLY A 9 -0.73 -11.23 -3.73
C GLY A 9 -0.02 -11.78 -2.50
N SER A 10 0.68 -12.89 -2.70
CA SER A 10 1.79 -13.33 -1.88
C SER A 10 2.55 -12.12 -1.36
N VAL A 11 2.49 -11.84 -0.05
CA VAL A 11 3.11 -10.70 0.64
C VAL A 11 2.93 -9.38 -0.13
N ARG A 12 1.90 -8.58 0.21
CA ARG A 12 1.56 -7.31 -0.45
C ARG A 12 2.80 -6.62 -1.04
N SER A 13 2.94 -6.66 -2.36
CA SER A 13 4.13 -6.14 -3.03
C SER A 13 4.24 -4.63 -2.82
N ALA A 14 5.43 -4.06 -2.98
CA ALA A 14 5.63 -2.63 -2.81
C ALA A 14 4.72 -1.80 -3.73
N ALA A 15 4.45 -2.29 -4.94
CA ALA A 15 3.50 -1.68 -5.86
C ALA A 15 2.06 -1.61 -5.30
N GLU A 16 1.56 -2.70 -4.69
CA GLU A 16 0.21 -2.73 -4.10
C GLU A 16 0.08 -1.79 -2.90
N LEU A 17 1.09 -1.74 -2.05
CA LEU A 17 1.10 -0.85 -0.88
C LEU A 17 1.11 0.62 -1.30
N ASN A 18 1.88 0.95 -2.34
CA ASN A 18 1.91 2.29 -2.91
C ASN A 18 0.57 2.69 -3.54
N GLU A 19 -0.13 1.76 -4.23
CA GLU A 19 -1.50 2.02 -4.73
C GLU A 19 -2.50 2.28 -3.60
N ARG A 20 -2.40 1.56 -2.48
CA ARG A 20 -3.26 1.82 -1.30
C ARG A 20 -2.99 3.19 -0.69
N ILE A 21 -1.73 3.60 -0.60
CA ILE A 21 -1.36 4.96 -0.14
C ILE A 21 -1.98 6.01 -1.07
N ARG A 22 -1.92 5.83 -2.39
CA ARG A 22 -2.53 6.76 -3.36
C ARG A 22 -4.05 6.81 -3.21
N ALA A 23 -4.71 5.65 -3.10
CA ALA A 23 -6.16 5.57 -2.92
C ALA A 23 -6.62 6.25 -1.62
N LEU A 24 -5.84 6.12 -0.54
CA LEU A 24 -6.08 6.82 0.72
C LEU A 24 -6.08 8.33 0.54
N TRP A 25 -5.05 8.88 -0.12
CA TRP A 25 -4.96 10.32 -0.41
C TRP A 25 -6.08 10.83 -1.33
N LEU A 26 -6.47 10.03 -2.33
CA LEU A 26 -7.56 10.38 -3.23
C LEU A 26 -8.90 10.49 -2.48
N ARG A 27 -9.17 9.55 -1.56
CA ARG A 27 -10.38 9.56 -0.72
C ARG A 27 -10.38 10.72 0.27
N ALA A 28 -9.24 11.03 0.87
CA ALA A 28 -9.12 12.04 1.91
C ALA A 28 -9.24 13.48 1.40
N GLY A 29 -9.18 13.71 0.08
CA GLY A 29 -9.48 15.01 -0.52
C GLY A 29 -8.50 16.14 -0.16
N GLY A 30 -7.26 15.80 0.22
CA GLY A 30 -6.19 16.77 0.47
C GLY A 30 -5.61 16.75 1.89
N SER A 31 -6.30 16.16 2.87
CA SER A 31 -5.77 15.99 4.23
C SER A 31 -6.30 14.74 4.90
N LEU A 32 -5.43 13.97 5.54
CA LEU A 32 -5.80 12.77 6.29
C LEU A 32 -6.39 13.14 7.66
N SER A 33 -7.50 12.50 8.03
CA SER A 33 -7.96 12.46 9.42
C SER A 33 -6.95 11.75 10.33
N ALA A 34 -7.14 11.83 11.65
CA ALA A 34 -6.25 11.14 12.60
C ALA A 34 -6.23 9.61 12.39
N GLN A 35 -7.38 9.01 12.06
CA GLN A 35 -7.48 7.58 11.76
C GLN A 35 -6.78 7.23 10.44
N GLU A 36 -7.01 8.02 9.39
CA GLU A 36 -6.37 7.81 8.09
C GLU A 36 -4.85 8.05 8.14
N ARG A 37 -4.39 8.94 9.03
CA ARG A 37 -2.95 9.13 9.30
C ARG A 37 -2.33 7.86 9.90
N ALA A 38 -2.99 7.23 10.88
CA ALA A 38 -2.49 5.97 11.45
C ALA A 38 -2.45 4.86 10.39
N GLU A 39 -3.46 4.78 9.51
CA GLU A 39 -3.46 3.86 8.36
C GLU A 39 -2.31 4.15 7.39
N TYR A 40 -2.08 5.43 7.06
CA TYR A 40 -0.97 5.86 6.20
C TYR A 40 0.39 5.46 6.77
N GLU A 41 0.63 5.70 8.06
CA GLU A 41 1.89 5.38 8.72
C GLU A 41 2.18 3.87 8.66
N LEU A 42 1.16 3.03 8.91
CA LEU A 42 1.30 1.59 8.78
C LEU A 42 1.63 1.19 7.33
N LEU A 43 0.91 1.73 6.35
CA LEU A 43 1.14 1.44 4.94
C LEU A 43 2.55 1.85 4.48
N VAL A 44 3.06 2.98 4.96
CA VAL A 44 4.43 3.45 4.65
C VAL A 44 5.48 2.51 5.24
N VAL A 45 5.29 2.03 6.46
CA VAL A 45 6.20 1.07 7.09
C VAL A 45 6.21 -0.25 6.32
N GLU A 46 5.03 -0.80 6.00
CA GLU A 46 4.90 -2.00 5.19
C GLU A 46 5.57 -1.82 3.82
N TRP A 47 5.35 -0.67 3.17
CA TRP A 47 5.91 -0.37 1.85
C TRP A 47 7.44 -0.32 1.89
N ALA A 48 8.01 0.33 2.90
CA ALA A 48 9.46 0.40 3.07
C ALA A 48 10.10 -0.98 3.30
N ILE A 49 9.41 -1.88 4.00
CA ILE A 49 9.85 -3.27 4.18
C ILE A 49 9.79 -4.02 2.84
N ALA A 50 8.70 -3.89 2.10
CA ALA A 50 8.52 -4.55 0.81
C ALA A 50 9.57 -4.10 -0.22
N ILE A 51 9.84 -2.80 -0.33
CA ILE A 51 10.88 -2.26 -1.22
C ILE A 51 12.25 -2.86 -0.88
N ARG A 52 12.63 -2.93 0.40
CA ARG A 52 13.91 -3.53 0.81
C ARG A 52 13.97 -5.02 0.44
N GLY A 53 12.88 -5.76 0.62
CA GLY A 53 12.81 -7.17 0.24
C GLY A 53 12.90 -7.40 -1.28
N GLU A 54 12.27 -6.54 -2.08
CA GLU A 54 12.32 -6.61 -3.54
C GLU A 54 13.71 -6.25 -4.09
N VAL A 55 14.37 -5.23 -3.53
CA VAL A 55 15.74 -4.84 -3.91
C VAL A 55 16.73 -5.97 -3.66
N VAL A 56 16.63 -6.68 -2.52
CA VAL A 56 17.52 -7.80 -2.20
C VAL A 56 17.33 -8.98 -3.16
N LYS A 57 16.11 -9.19 -3.68
CA LYS A 57 15.83 -10.27 -4.64
C LYS A 57 16.37 -9.98 -6.05
N ALA A 58 16.64 -8.71 -6.37
CA ALA A 58 17.07 -8.27 -7.70
C ALA A 58 18.59 -8.09 -7.85
N ALA A 59 19.37 -8.26 -6.78
CA ALA A 59 20.84 -8.15 -6.76
C ALA A 59 21.53 -9.52 -6.88
#